data_AF-A0A9W9YWL1-F1
#
_entry.id   AF-A0A9W9YWL1-F1
#
_cell.length_a   1.000
_cell.length_b   1.000
_cell.length_c   1.000
_cell.angle_alpha   90.00
_cell.angle_beta   90.00
_cell.angle_gamma   90.00
#
_symmetry.space_group_name_H-M   'P 1'
#
loop_
_entity.id
_entity.type
_entity.pdbx_description
1 polymer ?
#
loop_
_entity_poly.entity_id
_entity_poly.type
_entity_poly.pdbx_seq_one_letter_code
_entity_poly.pdbx_strand_id
1 'polypeptide(L)'
;DEFDKTTFVNYYRTVNEFKKPFESVDSSSPVRKAGLTIVSIETKVVTCPYRDKWLMNGGNPNAHALWFIPATRTWSNSTFTSGLSDSRSPEEKANIVDEFFKRYENLVAKRPEDHGMDYVHAYMVIAKN
;
A
#
# COMPACT_ATOMS: atom_id res chain seq x y z
N ASP A 1 1.91 9.48 21.25
CA ASP A 1 1.37 10.66 20.55
C ASP A 1 1.69 10.64 19.06
N GLU A 2 2.93 10.90 18.60
CA GLU A 2 3.22 10.90 17.13
C GLU A 2 3.00 9.53 16.46
N PHE A 3 3.33 8.43 17.14
CA PHE A 3 3.00 7.08 16.67
C PHE A 3 1.49 6.89 16.50
N ASP A 4 0.70 7.27 17.52
CA ASP A 4 -0.76 7.12 17.52
C ASP A 4 -1.44 8.07 16.50
N LYS A 5 -0.81 9.21 16.22
CA LYS A 5 -1.24 10.18 15.20
C LYS A 5 -0.88 9.75 13.77
N THR A 6 0.04 8.80 13.61
CA THR A 6 0.44 8.29 12.30
C THR A 6 -0.53 7.20 11.85
N THR A 7 -1.52 7.57 11.03
CA THR A 7 -2.52 6.64 10.51
C THR A 7 -2.42 6.51 8.99
N PHE A 8 -2.30 5.26 8.51
CA PHE A 8 -2.46 4.95 7.10
C PHE A 8 -3.95 4.92 6.75
N VAL A 9 -4.40 5.93 6.01
CA VAL A 9 -5.79 6.04 5.55
C VAL A 9 -6.02 5.15 4.31
N ASN A 10 -5.68 3.87 4.44
CA ASN A 10 -5.82 2.85 3.41
C ASN A 10 -6.72 1.72 3.92
N TYR A 11 -7.64 1.25 3.09
CA TYR A 11 -8.59 0.20 3.44
C TYR A 11 -8.72 -0.80 2.28
N TYR A 12 -8.33 -2.04 2.55
CA TYR A 12 -8.50 -3.15 1.62
C TYR A 12 -9.95 -3.63 1.66
N ARG A 13 -10.65 -3.45 0.54
CA ARG A 13 -12.05 -3.86 0.40
C ARG A 13 -12.15 -5.32 0.01
N THR A 14 -13.19 -5.97 0.52
CA THR A 14 -13.66 -7.27 0.03
C THR A 14 -14.39 -7.13 -1.31
N VAL A 15 -14.50 -8.23 -2.06
CA VAL A 15 -15.31 -8.28 -3.30
C VAL A 15 -16.74 -7.78 -3.06
N ASN A 16 -17.34 -8.15 -1.93
CA ASN A 16 -18.70 -7.71 -1.59
C ASN A 16 -18.76 -6.19 -1.40
N GLU A 17 -17.76 -5.58 -0.76
CA GLU A 17 -17.71 -4.12 -0.59
C GLU A 17 -17.48 -3.37 -1.90
N PHE A 18 -16.70 -3.94 -2.83
CA PHE A 18 -16.59 -3.39 -4.18
C PHE A 18 -17.92 -3.44 -4.93
N LYS A 19 -18.73 -4.48 -4.73
CA LYS A 19 -20.02 -4.68 -5.40
C LYS A 19 -21.16 -3.81 -4.84
N LYS A 20 -21.17 -3.57 -3.52
CA LYS A 20 -22.24 -2.86 -2.80
C LYS A 20 -22.77 -1.60 -3.51
N PRO A 21 -21.93 -0.68 -4.03
CA PRO A 21 -22.43 0.52 -4.69
C PRO A 21 -23.26 0.26 -5.97
N PHE A 22 -22.94 -0.81 -6.70
CA PHE A 22 -23.55 -1.19 -7.97
C PHE A 22 -24.82 -2.03 -7.79
N GLU A 23 -24.86 -2.83 -6.72
CA GLU A 23 -25.98 -3.72 -6.39
C GLU A 23 -27.02 -3.08 -5.47
N SER A 24 -26.83 -1.81 -5.08
CA SER A 24 -27.74 -1.13 -4.16
C SER A 24 -29.17 -1.08 -4.70
N VAL A 25 -30.12 -1.60 -3.93
CA VAL A 25 -31.56 -1.49 -4.22
C VAL A 25 -32.08 -0.07 -4.04
N ASP A 26 -31.30 0.80 -3.39
CA ASP A 26 -31.66 2.20 -3.21
C ASP A 26 -31.64 2.94 -4.56
N SER A 27 -32.80 3.47 -4.94
CA SER A 27 -32.96 4.32 -6.12
C SER A 27 -32.17 5.62 -6.02
N SER A 28 -31.72 5.99 -4.80
CA SER A 28 -30.86 7.14 -4.56
C SER A 28 -29.39 6.91 -4.93
N SER A 29 -28.96 5.65 -5.12
CA SER A 29 -27.56 5.27 -5.41
C SER A 29 -26.98 6.08 -6.58
N PRO A 30 -25.93 6.90 -6.35
CA PRO A 30 -25.30 7.68 -7.41
C PRO A 30 -24.73 6.81 -8.53
N VAL A 31 -24.22 5.63 -8.20
CA VAL A 31 -23.64 4.68 -9.16
C VAL A 31 -24.71 4.15 -10.11
N ARG A 32 -25.88 3.78 -9.58
CA ARG A 32 -27.00 3.32 -10.41
C ARG A 32 -27.63 4.44 -11.21
N LYS A 33 -27.78 5.64 -10.64
CA LYS A 33 -28.24 6.83 -11.36
C LYS A 33 -27.31 7.21 -12.52
N ALA A 34 -26.01 6.93 -12.39
CA ALA A 34 -25.04 7.13 -13.45
C ALA A 34 -25.07 6.04 -14.54
N GLY A 35 -25.95 5.03 -14.43
CA GLY A 35 -26.07 3.92 -15.39
C GLY A 35 -24.95 2.89 -15.27
N LEU A 36 -24.15 2.90 -14.20
CA LEU A 36 -22.99 2.02 -14.06
C LEU A 36 -23.38 0.65 -13.50
N THR A 37 -22.86 -0.41 -14.12
CA THR A 37 -23.07 -1.81 -13.73
C THR A 37 -21.76 -2.58 -13.75
N ILE A 38 -21.59 -3.54 -12.83
CA ILE A 38 -20.45 -4.47 -12.87
C ILE A 38 -20.75 -5.55 -13.90
N VAL A 39 -19.85 -5.69 -14.87
CA VAL A 39 -19.85 -6.81 -15.83
C VAL A 39 -19.14 -8.01 -15.23
N SER A 40 -17.97 -7.78 -14.62
CA SER A 40 -17.21 -8.81 -13.93
C SER A 40 -16.33 -8.22 -12.82
N ILE A 41 -16.03 -9.04 -11.81
CA ILE A 41 -15.03 -8.75 -10.79
C ILE A 41 -14.31 -10.04 -10.42
N GLU A 42 -12.98 -10.00 -10.44
CA GLU A 42 -12.13 -11.08 -9.96
C GLU A 42 -11.03 -10.52 -9.06
N THR A 43 -10.47 -11.34 -8.18
CA THR A 43 -9.31 -10.99 -7.38
C THR A 43 -8.13 -11.89 -7.69
N LYS A 44 -6.93 -11.32 -7.81
CA LYS A 44 -5.69 -12.11 -7.92
C LYS A 44 -4.64 -11.61 -6.95
N VAL A 45 -3.86 -12.55 -6.43
CA VAL A 45 -2.65 -12.23 -5.68
C VAL A 45 -1.55 -11.91 -6.69
N VAL A 46 -0.93 -10.74 -6.54
CA VAL A 46 0.31 -10.36 -7.22
C VAL A 46 1.40 -10.40 -6.17
N THR A 47 2.36 -11.30 -6.37
CA THR A 47 3.47 -11.50 -5.46
C THR A 47 4.49 -10.38 -5.58
N CYS A 48 5.22 -10.13 -4.49
CA CYS A 48 6.23 -9.08 -4.43
C CYS A 48 7.43 -9.43 -5.33
N PRO A 49 7.70 -8.67 -6.41
CA PRO A 49 8.77 -9.01 -7.33
C PRO A 49 10.17 -8.95 -6.69
N TYR A 50 10.34 -8.12 -5.66
CA TYR A 50 11.59 -8.01 -4.90
C TYR A 50 11.86 -9.28 -4.10
N ARG A 51 10.85 -9.76 -3.36
CA ARG A 51 10.95 -10.98 -2.55
C ARG A 51 11.07 -12.21 -3.43
N ASP A 52 10.27 -12.32 -4.49
CA ASP A 52 10.35 -13.44 -5.42
C ASP A 52 11.74 -13.54 -6.06
N LYS A 53 12.31 -12.42 -6.49
CA LYS A 53 13.69 -12.39 -7.02
C LYS A 53 14.71 -12.87 -5.99
N TRP A 54 14.55 -12.49 -4.71
CA TRP A 54 15.40 -12.96 -3.61
C TRP A 54 15.25 -14.45 -3.37
N LEU A 55 14.02 -14.95 -3.28
CA LEU A 55 13.75 -16.37 -3.05
C LEU A 55 14.25 -17.25 -4.21
N MET A 56 14.19 -16.76 -5.44
CA MET A 56 14.66 -17.49 -6.62
C MET A 56 16.19 -17.51 -6.76
N ASN A 57 16.85 -16.37 -6.52
CA ASN A 57 18.26 -16.18 -6.91
C ASN A 57 19.20 -15.84 -5.75
N GLY A 58 18.65 -15.54 -4.56
CA GLY A 58 19.40 -14.97 -3.44
C GLY A 58 20.08 -13.65 -3.82
N GLY A 59 21.28 -13.44 -3.29
CA GLY A 59 22.16 -12.34 -3.67
C GLY A 59 22.73 -11.61 -2.46
N ASN A 60 23.13 -10.35 -2.67
CA ASN A 60 23.60 -9.48 -1.60
C ASN A 60 22.39 -8.89 -0.84
N PRO A 61 22.23 -9.16 0.48
CA PRO A 61 21.09 -8.67 1.25
C PRO A 61 21.00 -7.14 1.32
N ASN A 62 22.14 -6.44 1.38
CA ASN A 62 22.16 -4.98 1.40
C ASN A 62 21.71 -4.41 0.04
N ALA A 63 22.12 -5.03 -1.06
CA ALA A 63 21.67 -4.62 -2.39
C ALA A 63 20.16 -4.87 -2.59
N HIS A 64 19.64 -5.97 -2.04
CA HIS A 64 18.20 -6.21 -2.02
C HIS A 64 17.47 -5.12 -1.22
N ALA A 65 17.91 -4.83 0.00
CA ALA A 65 17.28 -3.83 0.87
C ALA A 65 17.29 -2.43 0.24
N LEU A 66 18.42 -2.03 -0.34
CA LEU A 66 18.55 -0.76 -1.09
C LEU A 66 17.59 -0.65 -2.27
N TRP A 67 17.19 -1.77 -2.86
CA TRP A 67 16.23 -1.80 -3.96
C TRP A 67 14.76 -1.84 -3.49
N PHE A 68 14.49 -2.55 -2.40
CA PHE A 68 13.15 -2.75 -1.84
C PHE A 68 12.61 -1.52 -1.08
N ILE A 69 13.46 -0.88 -0.27
CA ILE A 69 13.04 0.22 0.62
C ILE A 69 12.51 1.44 -0.13
N PRO A 70 13.12 1.92 -1.24
CA PRO A 70 12.59 3.05 -1.99
C PRO A 70 11.14 2.84 -2.46
N ALA A 71 10.80 1.61 -2.87
CA ALA A 71 9.43 1.27 -3.28
C ALA A 71 8.46 1.36 -2.11
N THR A 72 8.83 0.88 -0.93
CA THR A 72 8.02 1.04 0.30
C THR A 72 7.87 2.51 0.70
N ARG A 73 8.96 3.27 0.61
CA ARG A 73 9.00 4.69 0.99
C ARG A 73 8.12 5.56 0.12
N THR A 74 8.08 5.29 -1.19
CA THR A 74 7.40 6.15 -2.17
C THR A 74 5.91 6.35 -1.84
N TRP A 75 5.22 5.31 -1.34
CA TRP A 75 3.80 5.38 -1.02
C TRP A 75 3.49 5.78 0.44
N SER A 76 4.48 5.76 1.33
CA SER A 76 4.28 5.90 2.78
C SER A 76 4.95 7.12 3.40
N ASN A 77 5.92 7.75 2.71
CA ASN A 77 6.71 8.85 3.25
C ASN A 77 5.86 10.02 3.76
N SER A 78 4.87 10.45 2.96
CA SER A 78 3.99 11.56 3.34
C SER A 78 3.17 11.26 4.60
N THR A 79 2.68 10.03 4.75
CA THR A 79 1.95 9.58 5.95
C THR A 79 2.85 9.71 7.19
N PHE A 80 4.07 9.16 7.14
CA PHE A 80 5.01 9.28 8.25
C PHE A 80 5.37 10.73 8.56
N THR A 81 5.65 11.56 7.55
CA THR A 81 5.94 12.99 7.77
C THR A 81 4.76 13.72 8.41
N SER A 82 3.53 13.44 7.97
CA SER A 82 2.31 14.09 8.49
C SER A 82 1.94 13.68 9.92
N GLY A 83 2.37 12.49 10.36
CA GLY A 83 2.12 12.01 11.71
C GLY A 83 3.02 12.64 12.79
N LEU A 84 4.10 13.30 12.37
CA LEU A 84 5.02 14.01 13.27
C LEU A 84 4.48 15.38 13.68
N SER A 85 4.76 15.77 14.92
CA SER A 85 4.30 17.01 15.57
C SER A 85 4.58 18.25 14.73
N ASP A 86 3.61 19.17 14.69
CA ASP A 86 3.74 20.48 14.02
C ASP A 86 4.76 21.41 14.68
N SER A 87 5.20 21.09 15.90
CA SER A 87 6.30 21.82 16.56
C SER A 87 7.69 21.52 15.96
N ARG A 88 7.83 20.46 15.15
CA ARG A 88 9.10 20.09 14.52
C ARG A 88 9.32 20.86 13.22
N SER A 89 10.57 21.21 12.94
CA SER A 89 10.92 21.82 11.65
C SER A 89 10.76 20.81 10.50
N PRO A 90 10.61 21.27 9.24
CA PRO A 90 10.58 20.38 8.08
C PRO A 90 11.83 19.49 7.98
N GLU A 91 13.00 20.04 8.29
CA GLU A 91 14.28 19.31 8.28
C GLU A 91 14.32 18.21 9.36
N GLU A 92 13.85 18.52 10.56
CA GLU A 92 13.77 17.53 11.64
C GLU A 92 12.81 16.39 11.28
N LYS A 93 11.64 16.70 10.70
CA LYS A 93 10.69 15.69 10.21
C LYS A 93 11.34 14.82 9.12
N ALA A 94 12.07 15.42 8.18
CA ALA A 94 12.77 14.68 7.13
C ALA A 94 13.82 13.72 7.72
N ASN A 95 14.64 14.19 8.64
CA ASN A 95 15.69 13.38 9.28
C ASN A 95 15.11 12.19 10.07
N ILE A 96 14.00 12.38 10.78
CA ILE A 96 13.31 11.29 11.49
C ILE A 96 12.80 10.23 10.52
N VAL A 97 12.18 10.65 9.42
CA VAL A 97 11.65 9.73 8.41
C VAL A 97 12.79 9.01 7.67
N ASP A 98 13.89 9.71 7.37
CA ASP A 98 15.11 9.11 6.81
C ASP A 98 15.68 8.03 7.73
N GLU A 99 15.79 8.32 9.02
CA GLU A 99 16.27 7.37 10.00
C GLU A 99 15.33 6.16 10.12
N PHE A 100 14.00 6.39 10.10
CA PHE A 100 13.01 5.32 10.12
C PHE A 100 13.22 4.34 8.94
N PHE A 101 13.33 4.85 7.72
CA PHE A 101 13.56 4.00 6.54
C PHE A 101 14.95 3.35 6.56
N LYS A 102 15.98 4.01 7.10
CA LYS A 102 17.30 3.40 7.26
C LYS A 102 17.27 2.23 8.25
N ARG A 103 16.54 2.37 9.37
CA ARG A 103 16.33 1.28 10.31
C ARG A 103 15.58 0.12 9.66
N TYR A 104 14.56 0.41 8.84
CA TYR A 104 13.84 -0.63 8.11
C TYR A 104 14.71 -1.32 7.06
N GLU A 105 15.54 -0.59 6.33
CA GLU A 105 16.54 -1.15 5.39
C GLU A 105 17.46 -2.16 6.09
N ASN A 106 17.97 -1.81 7.27
CA ASN A 106 18.82 -2.70 8.05
C ASN A 106 18.07 -3.96 8.54
N LEU A 107 16.76 -3.89 8.75
CA LEU A 107 15.95 -5.06 9.08
C LEU A 107 15.77 -5.96 7.85
N VAL A 108 15.42 -5.37 6.71
CA VAL A 108 15.28 -6.09 5.43
C VAL A 108 16.58 -6.80 5.07
N ALA A 109 17.73 -6.13 5.22
CA ALA A 109 19.04 -6.73 4.93
C ALA A 109 19.39 -7.94 5.84
N LYS A 110 18.77 -8.07 7.02
CA LYS A 110 19.03 -9.21 7.92
C LYS A 110 18.26 -10.47 7.52
N ARG A 111 17.03 -10.31 7.02
CA ARG A 111 16.13 -11.41 6.66
C ARG A 111 15.27 -11.04 5.44
N PRO A 112 15.86 -10.91 4.23
CA PRO A 112 15.11 -10.36 3.09
C PRO A 112 13.88 -11.19 2.69
N GLU A 113 13.89 -12.49 2.98
CA GLU A 113 12.76 -13.40 2.76
C GLU A 113 11.52 -13.09 3.61
N ASP A 114 11.67 -12.43 4.77
CA ASP A 114 10.56 -12.08 5.66
C ASP A 114 9.80 -10.83 5.18
N HIS A 115 10.33 -10.12 4.18
CA HIS A 115 9.81 -8.83 3.75
C HIS A 115 9.26 -8.91 2.32
N GLY A 116 7.98 -8.56 2.17
CA GLY A 116 7.30 -8.53 0.88
C GLY A 116 6.15 -7.53 0.87
N MET A 117 5.80 -7.08 -0.33
CA MET A 117 4.64 -6.26 -0.62
C MET A 117 3.71 -7.02 -1.58
N ASP A 118 3.22 -8.19 -1.15
CA ASP A 118 2.21 -8.92 -1.92
C ASP A 118 0.88 -8.16 -1.88
N TYR A 119 0.17 -8.11 -2.99
CA TYR A 119 -1.12 -7.43 -3.10
C TYR A 119 -2.22 -8.37 -3.57
N VAL A 120 -3.39 -8.25 -2.96
CA VAL A 120 -4.63 -8.77 -3.54
C VAL A 120 -5.25 -7.65 -4.38
N HIS A 121 -5.17 -7.78 -5.70
CA HIS A 121 -5.80 -6.84 -6.62
C HIS A 121 -7.22 -7.28 -6.95
N ALA A 122 -8.16 -6.33 -6.99
CA ALA A 122 -9.47 -6.52 -7.58
C ALA A 122 -9.47 -5.97 -9.01
N TYR A 123 -9.75 -6.81 -9.99
CA TYR A 123 -9.92 -6.44 -11.39
C TYR A 123 -11.42 -6.34 -11.65
N MET A 124 -11.90 -5.14 -11.97
CA MET A 124 -13.32 -4.85 -12.18
C MET A 124 -13.55 -4.38 -13.60
N VAL A 125 -14.50 -5.00 -14.30
CA VAL A 125 -15.02 -4.50 -15.57
C VAL A 125 -16.38 -3.87 -15.29
N ILE A 126 -16.49 -2.59 -15.58
CA ILE A 126 -17.70 -1.79 -15.34
C ILE A 126 -18.18 -1.25 -16.69
N ALA A 127 -19.48 -1.38 -16.95
CA ALA A 127 -20.14 -0.84 -18.13
C ALA A 127 -21.09 0.29 -17.74
N LYS A 128 -21.30 1.22 -18.67
CA LYS A 128 -22.33 2.25 -18.57
C LYS A 128 -23.44 1.91 -19.57
N ASN A 129 -24.66 1.77 -19.07
CA ASN A 129 -25.87 1.53 -19.85
C ASN A 129 -26.74 2.79 -19.93
#